data_AF-A0A3C0VUL6-F1
#
_entry.id   AF-A0A3C0VUL6-F1
#
_cell.length_a   1.000
_cell.length_b   1.000
_cell.length_c   1.000
_cell.angle_alpha   90.00
_cell.angle_beta   90.00
_cell.angle_gamma   90.00
#
_symmetry.space_group_name_H-M   'P 1'
#
loop_
_entity.id
_entity.type
_entity.pdbx_description
1 polymer ?
#
loop_
_entity_poly.entity_id
_entity_poly.type
_entity_poly.pdbx_seq_one_letter_code
_entity_poly.pdbx_strand_id
1 'polypeptide(L)'
;YDSVYHCDEKNMKSRVFIRILSRALVMGGLAMEIAGSSRPCSGSEHLFAHAIEEYYPDIKISHGLAVALGAVGAANFQGRDDLNLIDICKKYGLNLNPATYGIDKDIFCDIWTRAAGTRPDRVTILNDTDLNRDWLCDIYDRMQG
;
A
#
# COMPACT_ATOMS: atom_id res chain seq x y z
N TYR A 1 -22.56 -0.32 -4.35
CA TYR A 1 -21.77 0.54 -3.44
C TYR A 1 -20.82 1.39 -4.28
N ASP A 2 -20.93 2.72 -4.23
CA ASP A 2 -20.04 3.64 -4.95
C ASP A 2 -18.62 3.58 -4.34
N SER A 3 -17.73 2.77 -4.93
CA SER A 3 -16.32 2.69 -4.56
C SER A 3 -15.47 2.58 -5.81
N VAL A 4 -14.19 2.93 -5.71
CA VAL A 4 -13.24 2.73 -6.83
C VAL A 4 -13.18 1.25 -7.22
N TYR A 5 -13.22 0.34 -6.24
CA TYR A 5 -13.18 -1.11 -6.47
C TYR A 5 -14.37 -1.62 -7.32
N HIS A 6 -15.57 -1.07 -7.11
CA HIS A 6 -16.79 -1.44 -7.84
C HIS A 6 -17.16 -0.45 -8.95
N CYS A 7 -16.25 0.41 -9.39
CA CYS A 7 -16.51 1.38 -10.44
C CYS A 7 -16.33 0.73 -11.83
N ASP A 8 -17.41 0.64 -12.61
CA ASP A 8 -17.38 0.11 -13.98
C ASP A 8 -16.62 1.03 -14.95
N GLU A 9 -16.60 2.33 -14.67
CA GLU A 9 -15.83 3.32 -15.43
C GLU A 9 -14.34 3.24 -15.06
N LYS A 10 -13.51 2.73 -15.99
CA LYS A 10 -12.07 2.55 -15.81
C LYS A 10 -11.23 3.75 -16.24
N ASN A 11 -11.83 4.72 -16.94
CA ASN A 11 -11.16 5.96 -17.27
C ASN A 11 -11.00 6.83 -16.01
N MET A 12 -9.78 6.86 -15.46
CA MET A 12 -9.44 7.67 -14.29
C MET A 12 -9.63 9.17 -14.48
N LYS A 13 -9.73 9.64 -15.73
CA LYS A 13 -9.97 11.05 -16.07
C LYS A 13 -11.45 11.37 -16.25
N SER A 14 -12.34 10.38 -16.17
CA SER A 14 -13.78 10.60 -16.26
C SER A 14 -14.30 11.37 -15.03
N ARG A 15 -15.32 12.20 -15.22
CA ARG A 15 -15.97 12.91 -14.10
C ARG A 15 -16.54 11.94 -13.07
N VAL A 16 -17.04 10.78 -13.53
CA VAL A 16 -17.63 9.75 -12.67
C VAL A 16 -16.56 9.17 -11.75
N PHE A 17 -15.42 8.75 -12.30
CA PHE A 17 -14.31 8.20 -11.52
C PHE A 17 -13.76 9.23 -10.53
N ILE A 18 -13.47 10.45 -11.00
CA ILE A 18 -12.97 11.53 -10.15
C ILE A 18 -13.93 11.81 -9.00
N ARG A 19 -15.25 11.86 -9.25
CA ARG A 19 -16.25 12.07 -8.20
C ARG A 19 -16.23 10.95 -7.16
N ILE A 20 -16.15 9.68 -7.59
CA ILE A 20 -16.12 8.53 -6.68
C ILE A 20 -14.85 8.54 -5.84
N LEU A 21 -13.69 8.76 -6.47
CA LEU A 21 -12.39 8.85 -5.78
C LEU A 21 -12.38 10.01 -4.77
N SER A 22 -12.80 11.20 -5.17
CA SER A 22 -12.86 12.36 -4.27
C SER A 22 -13.77 12.12 -3.07
N ARG A 23 -14.94 11.48 -3.27
CA ARG A 23 -15.82 11.10 -2.15
C ARG A 23 -15.14 10.10 -1.22
N ALA A 24 -14.42 9.11 -1.75
CA ALA A 24 -13.69 8.13 -0.94
C ALA A 24 -12.62 8.82 -0.07
N LEU A 25 -11.86 9.76 -0.63
CA LEU A 25 -10.85 10.54 0.11
C LEU A 25 -11.49 11.39 1.22
N VAL A 26 -12.59 12.09 0.93
CA VAL A 26 -13.34 12.87 1.94
C VAL A 26 -13.86 11.97 3.06
N MET A 27 -14.40 10.79 2.73
CA MET A 27 -14.85 9.83 3.74
C MET A 27 -13.70 9.31 4.60
N GLY A 28 -12.51 9.11 4.02
CA GLY A 28 -11.30 8.79 4.79
C GLY A 28 -10.95 9.87 5.80
N GLY A 29 -10.98 11.14 5.39
CA GLY A 29 -10.79 12.28 6.29
C GLY A 29 -11.80 12.33 7.43
N LEU A 30 -13.09 12.13 7.13
CA LEU A 30 -14.15 12.07 8.15
C LEU A 30 -13.97 10.89 9.10
N ALA A 31 -13.54 9.72 8.60
CA ALA A 31 -13.28 8.56 9.45
C ALA A 31 -12.13 8.83 10.43
N MET A 32 -11.07 9.50 9.97
CA MET A 32 -9.96 9.91 10.85
C MET A 32 -10.39 10.92 11.91
N GLU A 33 -11.22 11.90 11.53
CA GLU A 33 -11.77 12.89 12.47
C GLU A 33 -12.61 12.22 13.56
N ILE A 34 -13.53 11.34 13.18
CA ILE A 34 -14.37 10.58 14.12
C ILE A 34 -13.52 9.71 15.05
N ALA A 35 -12.48 9.08 14.53
CA ALA A 35 -11.59 8.23 15.31
C ALA A 35 -10.56 8.99 16.16
N GLY A 36 -10.43 10.32 15.98
CA GLY A 36 -9.39 11.13 16.60
C GLY A 36 -7.97 10.70 16.23
N SER A 37 -7.79 9.94 15.14
CA SER A 37 -6.50 9.38 14.73
C SER A 37 -6.52 8.90 13.28
N SER A 38 -5.35 8.73 12.68
CA SER A 38 -5.25 8.19 11.32
C SER A 38 -5.52 6.68 11.20
N ARG A 39 -5.78 5.97 12.31
CA ARG A 39 -5.91 4.49 12.32
C ARG A 39 -6.90 3.92 11.30
N PRO A 40 -8.05 4.53 11.00
CA PRO A 40 -8.96 4.00 9.98
C PRO A 40 -8.41 4.02 8.55
N CYS A 41 -7.39 4.83 8.28
CA CYS A 41 -6.85 5.06 6.94
C CYS A 41 -5.35 4.76 6.81
N SER A 42 -4.68 4.35 7.89
CA SER A 42 -3.22 4.20 7.93
C SER A 42 -2.81 3.06 8.85
N GLY A 43 -2.27 1.99 8.29
CA GLY A 43 -1.76 0.80 8.97
C GLY A 43 -0.34 0.46 8.52
N SER A 44 -0.02 -0.84 8.48
CA SER A 44 1.30 -1.35 8.09
C SER A 44 1.70 -0.98 6.66
N GLU A 45 0.71 -0.84 5.77
CA GLU A 45 0.93 -0.39 4.38
C GLU A 45 1.44 1.05 4.30
N HIS A 46 1.02 1.92 5.22
CA HIS A 46 1.55 3.28 5.31
C HIS A 46 2.92 3.31 6.00
N LEU A 47 3.18 2.41 6.95
CA LEU A 47 4.50 2.29 7.57
C LEU A 47 5.57 1.88 6.55
N PHE A 48 5.21 1.00 5.60
CA PHE A 48 6.08 0.68 4.47
C PHE A 48 6.37 1.90 3.60
N ALA A 49 5.34 2.70 3.26
CA ALA A 49 5.53 3.94 2.50
C ALA A 49 6.42 4.95 3.24
N HIS A 50 6.22 5.14 4.54
CA HIS A 50 7.06 6.01 5.36
C HIS A 50 8.50 5.51 5.45
N ALA A 51 8.73 4.19 5.50
CA ALA A 51 10.08 3.64 5.49
C ALA A 51 10.80 3.92 4.16
N ILE A 52 10.09 3.93 3.03
CA ILE A 52 10.67 4.41 1.76
C ILE A 52 11.02 5.89 1.86
N GLU A 53 10.08 6.73 2.32
CA GLU A 53 10.27 8.17 2.43
C GLU A 53 11.42 8.56 3.36
N GLU A 54 11.61 7.81 4.45
CA GLU A 54 12.63 8.06 5.47
C GLU A 54 14.00 7.51 5.08
N TYR A 55 14.08 6.25 4.62
CA TYR A 55 15.36 5.55 4.42
C TYR A 55 15.83 5.54 2.96
N TYR A 56 14.92 5.79 2.01
CA TYR A 56 15.19 5.74 0.57
C TYR A 56 14.63 6.96 -0.19
N PRO A 57 14.93 8.21 0.24
CA PRO A 57 14.33 9.43 -0.30
C PRO A 57 14.62 9.69 -1.79
N ASP A 58 15.64 9.03 -2.35
CA ASP A 58 15.98 9.13 -3.77
C ASP A 58 15.06 8.31 -4.67
N ILE A 59 14.34 7.32 -4.12
CA ILE A 59 13.38 6.49 -4.86
C ILE A 59 12.20 7.35 -5.31
N LYS A 60 12.02 7.47 -6.63
CA LYS A 60 10.97 8.29 -7.23
C LYS A 60 9.67 7.48 -7.37
N ILE A 61 8.91 7.45 -6.29
CA ILE A 61 7.58 6.84 -6.23
C ILE A 61 6.59 7.81 -5.56
N SER A 62 5.34 7.81 -6.01
CA SER A 62 4.31 8.61 -5.35
C SER A 62 3.88 7.93 -4.05
N HIS A 63 3.49 8.71 -3.03
CA HIS A 63 3.00 8.16 -1.76
C HIS A 63 1.90 7.13 -1.96
N GLY A 64 0.90 7.41 -2.82
CA GLY A 64 -0.19 6.47 -3.10
C GLY A 64 0.25 5.16 -3.73
N LEU A 65 1.28 5.16 -4.58
CA LEU A 65 1.85 3.93 -5.14
C LEU A 65 2.68 3.18 -4.08
N ALA A 66 3.49 3.89 -3.29
CA ALA A 66 4.23 3.27 -2.18
C ALA A 66 3.29 2.59 -1.17
N VAL A 67 2.18 3.25 -0.82
CA VAL A 67 1.11 2.68 0.01
C VAL A 67 0.47 1.47 -0.67
N ALA A 68 0.21 1.51 -1.98
CA ALA A 68 -0.33 0.36 -2.72
C ALA A 68 0.62 -0.84 -2.74
N LEU A 69 1.93 -0.61 -2.88
CA LEU A 69 2.96 -1.66 -2.73
C LEU A 69 2.94 -2.25 -1.32
N GLY A 70 2.92 -1.39 -0.29
CA GLY A 70 2.81 -1.80 1.10
C GLY A 70 1.52 -2.60 1.38
N ALA A 71 0.42 -2.27 0.70
CA ALA A 71 -0.87 -2.93 0.88
C ALA A 71 -0.86 -4.39 0.44
N VAL A 72 -0.06 -4.75 -0.57
CA VAL A 72 0.11 -6.14 -1.02
C VAL A 72 0.77 -6.97 0.09
N GLY A 73 1.90 -6.50 0.64
CA GLY A 73 2.57 -7.21 1.74
C GLY A 73 1.71 -7.26 3.01
N ALA A 74 1.09 -6.12 3.38
CA ALA A 74 0.19 -6.06 4.53
C ALA A 74 -1.00 -7.03 4.41
N ALA A 75 -1.61 -7.16 3.23
CA ALA A 75 -2.67 -8.13 2.98
C ALA A 75 -2.17 -9.57 3.13
N ASN A 76 -0.98 -9.87 2.60
CA ASN A 76 -0.36 -11.19 2.71
C ASN A 76 -0.11 -11.58 4.19
N PHE A 77 0.46 -10.68 4.99
CA PHE A 77 0.70 -10.91 6.42
C PHE A 77 -0.60 -11.13 7.21
N GLN A 78 -1.69 -10.53 6.76
CA GLN A 78 -3.02 -10.68 7.36
C GLN A 78 -3.78 -11.91 6.86
N GLY A 79 -3.19 -12.74 5.99
CA GLY A 79 -3.85 -13.90 5.37
C GLY A 79 -5.00 -13.50 4.43
N ARG A 80 -4.93 -12.31 3.82
CA ARG A 80 -5.92 -11.77 2.88
C ARG A 80 -5.45 -11.95 1.43
N ASP A 81 -6.38 -11.77 0.50
CA ASP A 81 -6.15 -11.90 -0.93
C ASP A 81 -5.31 -10.71 -1.48
N ASP A 82 -3.99 -10.89 -1.48
CA ASP A 82 -2.99 -9.98 -2.00
C ASP A 82 -2.99 -9.93 -3.54
N LEU A 83 -3.33 -11.04 -4.20
CA LEU A 83 -3.37 -11.14 -5.67
C LEU A 83 -4.50 -10.30 -6.26
N ASN A 84 -5.67 -10.27 -5.63
CA ASN A 84 -6.76 -9.41 -6.07
C ASN A 84 -6.39 -7.92 -6.02
N LEU A 85 -5.59 -7.48 -5.03
CA LEU A 85 -5.08 -6.10 -4.98
C LEU A 85 -4.21 -5.76 -6.19
N ILE A 86 -3.32 -6.69 -6.56
CA ILE A 86 -2.46 -6.56 -7.74
C ILE A 86 -3.34 -6.47 -9.01
N ASP A 87 -4.33 -7.35 -9.16
CA ASP A 87 -5.20 -7.38 -10.32
C ASP A 87 -6.06 -6.11 -10.48
N ILE A 88 -6.55 -5.55 -9.37
CA ILE A 88 -7.29 -4.27 -9.41
C ILE A 88 -6.38 -3.16 -9.89
N CYS A 89 -5.17 -3.05 -9.35
CA CYS A 89 -4.24 -1.99 -9.73
C CYS A 89 -3.87 -2.10 -11.22
N LYS A 90 -3.61 -3.32 -11.71
CA LYS A 90 -3.40 -3.59 -13.14
C LYS A 90 -4.58 -3.16 -14.01
N LYS A 91 -5.83 -3.42 -13.58
CA LYS A 91 -7.05 -2.99 -14.31
C LYS A 91 -7.13 -1.46 -14.47
N TYR A 92 -6.49 -0.69 -13.58
CA TYR A 92 -6.37 0.77 -13.67
C TYR A 92 -5.07 1.25 -14.34
N GLY A 93 -4.26 0.34 -14.87
CA GLY A 93 -2.97 0.66 -15.48
C GLY A 93 -1.90 1.11 -14.48
N LEU A 94 -2.07 0.78 -13.19
CA LEU A 94 -1.09 1.08 -12.15
C LEU A 94 -0.06 -0.06 -12.09
N ASN A 95 1.21 0.32 -12.10
CA ASN A 95 2.32 -0.63 -12.02
C ASN A 95 2.75 -0.81 -10.56
N LEU A 96 2.54 -2.01 -10.03
CA LEU A 96 2.98 -2.40 -8.69
C LEU A 96 4.30 -3.16 -8.68
N ASN A 97 5.00 -3.30 -9.81
CA ASN A 97 6.31 -3.94 -9.83
C ASN A 97 7.35 -3.03 -9.13
N PRO A 98 7.89 -3.42 -7.95
CA PRO A 98 8.83 -2.59 -7.20
C PRO A 98 10.11 -2.28 -8.00
N ALA A 99 10.56 -3.21 -8.85
CA ALA A 99 11.75 -3.05 -9.67
C ALA A 99 11.66 -1.83 -10.60
N THR A 100 10.46 -1.45 -11.03
CA THR A 100 10.26 -0.28 -11.91
C THR A 100 10.50 1.06 -11.22
N TYR A 101 10.55 1.05 -9.89
CA TYR A 101 10.92 2.19 -9.06
C TYR A 101 12.36 2.12 -8.54
N GLY A 102 13.14 1.12 -8.97
CA GLY A 102 14.50 0.89 -8.45
C GLY A 102 14.54 0.21 -7.09
N ILE A 103 13.43 -0.41 -6.66
CA ILE A 103 13.37 -1.20 -5.43
C ILE A 103 13.69 -2.66 -5.81
N ASP A 104 14.91 -3.11 -5.52
CA ASP A 104 15.28 -4.52 -5.62
C ASP A 104 14.79 -5.32 -4.40
N LYS A 105 15.05 -6.64 -4.38
CA LYS A 105 14.63 -7.52 -3.28
C LYS A 105 15.26 -7.15 -1.94
N ASP A 106 16.53 -6.72 -1.93
CA ASP A 106 17.23 -6.40 -0.69
C ASP A 106 16.69 -5.10 -0.09
N ILE A 107 16.48 -4.08 -0.93
CA ILE A 107 15.80 -2.84 -0.54
C ILE A 107 14.38 -3.13 -0.06
N PHE A 108 13.60 -3.93 -0.79
CA PHE A 108 12.23 -4.29 -0.40
C PHE A 108 12.17 -4.97 0.97
N CYS A 109 13.08 -5.91 1.23
CA CYS A 109 13.16 -6.58 2.52
C CYS A 109 13.53 -5.60 3.64
N ASP A 110 14.55 -4.77 3.42
CA ASP A 110 15.00 -3.79 4.42
C ASP A 110 13.90 -2.76 4.76
N ILE A 111 13.13 -2.28 3.77
CA ILE A 111 11.97 -1.40 4.01
C ILE A 111 10.98 -2.08 4.97
N TRP A 112 10.60 -3.33 4.71
CA TRP A 112 9.67 -4.06 5.58
C TRP A 112 10.21 -4.28 6.98
N THR A 113 11.49 -4.62 7.11
CA THR A 113 12.15 -4.79 8.42
C THR A 113 12.17 -3.49 9.23
N ARG A 114 12.26 -2.33 8.58
CA ARG A 114 12.27 -1.01 9.25
C ARG A 114 10.91 -0.38 9.42
N ALA A 115 9.89 -0.82 8.67
CA ALA A 115 8.57 -0.19 8.62
C ALA A 115 7.96 0.08 10.00
N ALA A 116 7.93 -0.92 10.90
CA ALA A 116 7.39 -0.77 12.25
C ALA A 116 8.11 0.33 13.07
N GLY A 117 9.40 0.57 12.80
CA GLY A 117 10.21 1.58 13.48
C GLY A 117 9.85 3.02 13.13
N THR A 118 9.18 3.26 12.00
CA THR A 118 8.78 4.62 11.58
C THR A 118 7.70 5.22 12.49
N ARG A 119 6.89 4.37 13.16
CA ARG A 119 5.89 4.78 14.16
C ARG A 119 5.78 3.72 15.28
N PRO A 120 6.69 3.72 16.26
CA PRO A 120 6.76 2.67 17.29
C PRO A 120 5.51 2.58 18.18
N ASP A 121 4.75 3.67 18.31
CA ASP A 121 3.49 3.76 19.05
C ASP A 121 2.29 3.13 18.31
N ARG A 122 2.49 2.75 17.03
CA ARG A 122 1.45 2.20 16.16
C ARG A 122 1.58 0.68 16.04
N VAL A 123 0.81 -0.02 16.87
CA VAL A 123 0.63 -1.47 16.74
C VAL A 123 -0.07 -1.80 15.41
N THR A 124 0.54 -2.70 14.63
CA THR A 124 0.06 -3.25 13.35
C THR A 124 0.34 -4.75 13.27
N ILE A 125 -0.01 -5.40 12.15
CA ILE A 125 0.34 -6.81 11.90
C ILE A 125 1.85 -7.08 12.00
N LEU A 126 2.71 -6.08 11.75
CA LEU A 126 4.16 -6.22 11.83
C LEU A 126 4.66 -6.50 13.26
N ASN A 127 3.88 -6.16 14.28
CA ASN A 127 4.25 -6.46 15.67
C ASN A 127 4.07 -7.93 16.04
N ASP A 128 3.23 -8.65 15.28
CA ASP A 128 2.89 -10.05 15.50
C ASP A 128 3.46 -10.96 14.39
N THR A 129 4.25 -10.41 13.47
CA THR A 129 4.78 -11.12 12.30
C THR A 129 6.29 -11.28 12.41
N ASP A 130 6.78 -12.52 12.38
CA ASP A 130 8.20 -12.81 12.23
C ASP A 130 8.59 -12.77 10.75
N LEU A 131 9.01 -11.60 10.29
CA LEU A 131 9.39 -11.38 8.90
C LEU A 131 10.68 -12.12 8.57
N ASN A 132 10.62 -12.96 7.53
CA ASN A 132 11.81 -13.62 6.99
C ASN A 132 12.02 -13.21 5.53
N ARG A 133 13.29 -13.23 5.10
CA ARG A 133 13.69 -12.74 3.77
C ARG A 133 13.07 -13.54 2.63
N ASP A 134 12.96 -14.85 2.76
CA ASP A 134 12.43 -15.71 1.69
C ASP A 134 10.96 -15.40 1.43
N TRP A 135 10.16 -15.24 2.49
CA TRP A 135 8.76 -14.85 2.39
C TRP A 135 8.58 -13.47 1.77
N LEU A 136 9.40 -12.49 2.16
CA LEU A 136 9.38 -11.15 1.56
C LEU A 136 9.78 -11.18 0.07
N CYS A 137 10.74 -12.04 -0.30
CA CYS A 137 11.11 -12.27 -1.69
C CYS A 137 9.98 -12.91 -2.50
N ASP A 138 9.23 -13.85 -1.91
CA ASP A 138 8.06 -14.45 -2.56
C ASP A 138 6.96 -13.40 -2.82
N ILE A 139 6.71 -12.51 -1.85
CA ILE A 139 5.77 -11.39 -2.03
C ILE A 139 6.26 -10.46 -3.14
N TYR A 140 7.54 -10.11 -3.15
CA TYR A 140 8.15 -9.30 -4.20
C TYR A 140 7.93 -9.91 -5.59
N ASP A 141 8.16 -11.21 -5.74
CA ASP A 141 8.04 -11.90 -7.02
C ASP A 141 6.59 -11.95 -7.53
N ARG A 142 5.59 -12.04 -6.64
CA ARG A 142 4.17 -11.93 -7.02
C ARG A 142 3.82 -10.59 -7.67
N MET A 143 4.54 -9.53 -7.32
CA MET A 143 4.31 -8.17 -7.82
C MET A 143 5.00 -7.90 -9.17
N GLN A 144 5.84 -8.82 -9.67
CA GLN A 144 6.57 -8.63 -10.92
C GLN A 144 5.77 -8.96 -12.19
N GLY A 145 4.80 -9.88 -12.10
CA GLY A 145 3.88 -10.22 -13.19
C GLY A 145 2.70 -9.27 -13.26
#